data_AF-A0A9Q9B9C8-F1
#
_entry.id   AF-A0A9Q9B9C8-F1
#
_cell.length_a   1.000
_cell.length_b   1.000
_cell.length_c   1.000
_cell.angle_alpha   90.00
_cell.angle_beta   90.00
_cell.angle_gamma   90.00
#
_symmetry.space_group_name_H-M   'P 1'
#
loop_
_entity.id
_entity.type
_entity.pdbx_description
1 polymer ?
#
loop_
_entity_poly.entity_id
_entity_poly.type
_entity_poly.pdbx_seq_one_letter_code
_entity_poly.pdbx_strand_id
1 'polypeptide(L)'
;MCKECDDIDTAFKNAQENPHKSFMPIYELLLSKIENKQLKIYAGDCKFKDMLKIIDEELHFTVCFYLQCPACGIFYFFGVCIRGAPVYKKLENITKKEIENIIWGKEGTFFKTDYC
;
A
#
# COMPACT_ATOMS: atom_id res chain seq x y z
N MET A 1 7.11 13.17 15.44
CA MET A 1 7.24 12.94 13.98
C MET A 1 8.08 11.69 13.78
N CYS A 2 7.59 10.71 13.02
CA CYS A 2 8.26 9.41 12.86
C CYS A 2 9.19 9.49 11.64
N LYS A 3 10.50 9.38 11.87
CA LYS A 3 11.50 9.51 10.80
C LYS A 3 11.28 8.54 9.64
N GLU A 4 10.74 7.36 9.91
CA GLU A 4 10.45 6.34 8.90
C GLU A 4 9.31 6.73 7.95
N CYS A 5 8.47 7.68 8.36
CA CYS A 5 7.25 8.11 7.69
C CYS A 5 7.41 9.42 6.92
N ASP A 6 8.42 10.24 7.24
CA ASP A 6 8.52 11.62 6.73
C ASP A 6 8.67 11.67 5.19
N ASP A 7 9.44 10.74 4.63
CA ASP A 7 9.61 10.61 3.18
C ASP A 7 8.37 10.07 2.49
N ILE A 8 7.66 9.12 3.10
CA ILE A 8 6.37 8.61 2.59
C ILE A 8 5.31 9.71 2.62
N ASP A 9 5.20 10.45 3.73
CA ASP A 9 4.25 11.56 3.90
C ASP A 9 4.48 12.64 2.84
N THR A 10 5.75 13.00 2.62
CA THR A 10 6.15 13.97 1.58
C THR A 10 5.83 13.45 0.19
N ALA A 11 6.19 12.20 -0.12
CA ALA A 11 5.94 11.59 -1.42
C ALA A 11 4.44 11.50 -1.73
N PHE A 12 3.62 11.05 -0.76
CA PHE A 12 2.17 10.92 -0.92
C PHE A 12 1.49 12.26 -1.11
N LYS A 13 1.95 13.30 -0.41
CA LYS A 13 1.46 14.68 -0.58
C LYS A 13 1.77 15.20 -1.98
N ASN A 14 3.01 15.07 -2.44
CA ASN A 14 3.43 15.55 -3.75
C ASN A 14 2.76 14.76 -4.89
N ALA A 15 2.48 13.48 -4.67
CA ALA A 15 1.82 12.65 -5.67
C ALA A 15 0.37 13.03 -5.97
N GLN A 16 -0.28 13.84 -5.12
CA GLN A 16 -1.62 14.35 -5.41
C GLN A 16 -1.63 15.28 -6.63
N GLU A 17 -0.51 15.96 -6.94
CA GLU A 17 -0.40 16.86 -8.09
C GLU A 17 -0.37 16.11 -9.43
N ASN A 18 0.31 14.96 -9.47
CA ASN A 18 0.37 14.12 -10.66
C ASN A 18 0.43 12.62 -10.31
N PRO A 19 -0.71 12.00 -9.98
CA PRO A 19 -0.73 10.64 -9.44
C PRO A 19 -0.11 9.58 -10.37
N HIS A 20 -0.28 9.72 -11.68
CA HIS A 20 0.27 8.79 -12.66
C HIS A 20 1.80 8.90 -12.76
N LYS A 21 2.36 10.12 -12.82
CA LYS A 21 3.83 10.29 -12.87
C LYS A 21 4.51 9.85 -11.58
N SER A 22 3.81 9.95 -10.45
CA SER A 22 4.36 9.56 -9.14
C SER A 22 4.27 8.07 -8.84
N PHE A 23 3.62 7.27 -9.70
CA PHE A 23 3.41 5.83 -9.46
C PHE A 23 4.69 5.04 -9.26
N MET A 24 5.58 5.05 -10.25
CA MET A 24 6.83 4.28 -10.16
C MET A 24 7.74 4.76 -9.01
N PRO A 25 7.97 6.08 -8.82
CA PRO A 25 8.74 6.56 -7.67
C PRO A 25 8.15 6.15 -6.31
N ILE A 26 6.82 6.18 -6.16
CA ILE A 26 6.18 5.73 -4.92
C ILE A 26 6.30 4.22 -4.75
N TYR A 27 6.07 3.45 -5.81
CA TYR A 27 6.23 2.00 -5.75
C TYR A 27 7.63 1.60 -5.28
N GLU A 28 8.68 2.21 -5.83
CA GLU A 28 10.07 1.95 -5.46
C GLU A 28 10.37 2.36 -4.00
N LEU A 29 9.89 3.52 -3.58
CA LEU A 29 10.01 3.98 -2.19
C LEU A 29 9.37 2.98 -1.22
N LEU A 30 8.11 2.60 -1.47
CA LEU A 30 7.38 1.67 -0.62
C LEU A 30 8.01 0.28 -0.62
N LEU A 31 8.47 -0.21 -1.77
CA LEU A 31 9.17 -1.49 -1.88
C LEU A 31 10.44 -1.49 -1.02
N SER A 32 11.27 -0.46 -1.15
CA SER A 32 12.49 -0.30 -0.34
C SER A 32 12.17 -0.28 1.16
N LYS A 33 11.13 0.46 1.57
CA LYS A 33 10.68 0.51 2.97
C LYS A 33 10.19 -0.85 3.48
N ILE A 34 9.48 -1.61 2.66
CA ILE A 34 9.01 -2.96 3.01
C ILE A 34 10.19 -3.92 3.17
N GLU A 35 11.15 -3.90 2.23
CA GLU A 35 12.33 -4.76 2.28
C GLU A 35 13.22 -4.46 3.50
N ASN A 36 13.33 -3.19 3.88
CA ASN A 36 14.04 -2.74 5.07
C ASN A 36 13.21 -2.86 6.37
N LYS A 37 12.01 -3.45 6.32
CA LYS A 37 11.09 -3.63 7.46
C LYS A 37 10.66 -2.31 8.14
N GLN A 38 10.77 -1.19 7.44
CA GLN A 38 10.31 0.14 7.85
C GLN A 38 8.81 0.32 7.57
N LEU A 39 8.27 -0.47 6.65
CA LEU A 39 6.85 -0.70 6.46
C LEU A 39 6.57 -2.20 6.48
N LYS A 40 5.36 -2.58 6.89
CA LYS A 40 4.83 -3.93 6.69
C LYS A 40 3.54 -3.88 5.90
N ILE A 41 3.29 -4.92 5.11
CA ILE A 41 2.00 -5.14 4.47
C ILE A 41 1.03 -5.60 5.56
N TYR A 42 0.09 -4.72 5.93
CA TYR A 42 -0.94 -5.06 6.89
C TYR A 42 -2.04 -5.89 6.23
N ALA A 43 -2.56 -5.41 5.10
CA ALA A 43 -3.48 -6.15 4.23
C ALA A 43 -3.19 -5.77 2.78
N GLY A 44 -3.26 -6.72 1.85
CA GLY A 44 -2.97 -6.47 0.45
C GLY A 44 -3.54 -7.53 -0.46
N ASP A 45 -3.71 -7.16 -1.72
CA ASP A 45 -4.30 -8.01 -2.75
C ASP A 45 -3.36 -9.13 -3.21
N CYS A 46 -2.05 -8.87 -3.21
CA CYS A 46 -1.03 -9.82 -3.64
C CYS A 46 0.28 -9.57 -2.89
N LYS A 47 1.35 -10.32 -3.22
CA LYS A 47 2.69 -9.91 -2.78
C LYS A 47 3.03 -8.58 -3.44
N PHE A 48 3.63 -7.66 -2.69
CA PHE A 48 3.90 -6.31 -3.19
C PHE A 48 4.68 -6.30 -4.51
N LYS A 49 5.68 -7.19 -4.66
CA LYS A 49 6.49 -7.34 -5.88
C LYS A 49 5.71 -7.85 -7.10
N ASP A 50 4.59 -8.54 -6.90
CA ASP A 50 3.79 -9.11 -7.97
C ASP A 50 2.78 -8.09 -8.53
N MET A 51 2.62 -6.93 -7.88
CA MET A 51 1.69 -5.86 -8.27
C MET A 51 1.87 -5.43 -9.72
N LEU A 52 3.10 -5.14 -10.14
CA LEU A 52 3.38 -4.66 -11.49
C LEU A 52 2.99 -5.69 -12.53
N LYS A 53 3.25 -6.98 -12.26
CA LYS A 53 2.87 -8.08 -13.15
C LYS A 53 1.34 -8.20 -13.26
N ILE A 54 0.62 -8.15 -12.14
CA ILE A 54 -0.85 -8.24 -12.14
C ILE A 54 -1.49 -7.11 -12.95
N ILE A 55 -0.92 -5.91 -12.85
CA ILE A 55 -1.39 -4.73 -13.59
C ILE A 55 -1.06 -4.85 -15.09
N ASP A 56 0.17 -5.23 -15.44
CA ASP A 56 0.65 -5.37 -16.83
C ASP A 56 -0.08 -6.48 -17.59
N GLU A 57 -0.34 -7.61 -16.93
CA GLU A 57 -1.10 -8.74 -17.48
C GLU A 57 -2.62 -8.58 -17.36
N GLU A 58 -3.09 -7.43 -16.84
CA GLU A 58 -4.51 -7.11 -16.59
C GLU A 58 -5.30 -8.21 -15.83
N LEU A 59 -4.62 -8.98 -14.96
CA LEU A 59 -5.24 -10.10 -14.24
C LEU A 59 -6.34 -9.64 -13.27
N HIS A 60 -6.17 -8.44 -12.70
CA HIS A 60 -7.17 -7.75 -11.89
C HIS A 60 -7.16 -6.26 -12.20
N PHE A 61 -8.35 -5.65 -12.25
CA PHE A 61 -8.49 -4.23 -12.57
C PHE A 61 -7.92 -3.29 -11.51
N THR A 62 -7.87 -3.74 -10.26
CA THR A 62 -7.38 -2.96 -9.12
C THR A 62 -6.47 -3.79 -8.22
N VAL A 63 -5.37 -3.18 -7.78
CA VAL A 63 -4.46 -3.76 -6.77
C VAL A 63 -4.26 -2.73 -5.66
N CYS A 64 -4.55 -3.14 -4.42
CA CYS A 64 -4.61 -2.31 -3.23
C CYS A 64 -3.78 -2.89 -2.10
N PHE A 65 -3.23 -1.99 -1.29
CA PHE A 65 -2.46 -2.30 -0.09
C PHE A 65 -2.80 -1.33 1.03
N TYR A 66 -3.00 -1.89 2.21
CA TYR A 66 -2.84 -1.20 3.49
C TYR A 66 -1.46 -1.55 4.06
N LEU A 67 -0.61 -0.54 4.19
CA LEU A 67 0.72 -0.64 4.77
C LEU A 67 0.69 -0.03 6.18
N GLN A 68 1.46 -0.59 7.10
CA GLN A 68 1.58 -0.06 8.46
C GLN A 68 3.04 0.22 8.78
N CYS A 69 3.32 1.38 9.37
CA CYS A 69 4.61 1.62 10.00
C CYS A 69 4.66 0.88 11.35
N PRO A 70 5.57 -0.07 11.56
CA PRO A 70 5.67 -0.79 12.83
C PRO A 70 6.16 0.11 13.98
N ALA A 71 6.85 1.23 13.68
CA ALA A 71 7.41 2.11 14.70
C ALA A 71 6.39 3.06 15.35
N CYS A 72 5.41 3.56 14.58
CA CYS A 72 4.41 4.52 15.06
C CYS A 72 2.96 4.09 14.88
N GLY A 73 2.72 2.96 14.19
CA GLY A 73 1.38 2.39 13.99
C GLY A 73 0.55 3.05 12.88
N ILE A 74 1.01 4.14 12.26
CA ILE A 74 0.28 4.83 11.19
C ILE A 74 0.04 3.91 9.99
N PHE A 75 -1.09 4.12 9.32
CA PHE A 75 -1.46 3.38 8.13
C PHE A 75 -1.31 4.21 6.85
N TYR A 76 -0.97 3.53 5.77
CA TYR A 76 -0.95 4.08 4.42
C TYR A 76 -1.78 3.20 3.51
N PHE A 77 -2.59 3.81 2.66
CA PHE A 77 -3.27 3.14 1.57
C PHE A 77 -2.59 3.48 0.25
N PHE A 78 -2.29 2.44 -0.51
CA PHE A 78 -1.77 2.51 -1.86
C PHE A 78 -2.62 1.64 -2.76
N GLY A 79 -3.34 2.25 -3.70
CA GLY A 79 -4.23 1.55 -4.63
C GLY A 79 -3.96 1.98 -6.06
N VAL A 80 -3.99 1.04 -6.99
CA VAL A 80 -3.85 1.31 -8.42
C VAL A 80 -4.97 0.62 -9.17
N CYS A 81 -5.53 1.34 -10.12
CA CYS A 81 -6.51 0.84 -11.07
C CYS A 81 -5.92 0.97 -12.47
N ILE A 82 -6.00 -0.07 -13.31
CA ILE A 82 -5.46 -0.02 -14.68
C ILE A 82 -6.16 1.07 -15.54
N ARG A 83 -7.36 1.50 -15.12
CA ARG A 83 -8.18 2.51 -15.81
C ARG A 83 -8.26 3.86 -15.07
N GLY A 84 -7.56 4.00 -13.95
CA GLY A 84 -7.73 5.15 -13.06
C GLY A 84 -6.41 5.70 -12.51
N ALA A 85 -6.50 6.85 -11.86
CA ALA A 85 -5.36 7.41 -11.14
C ALA A 85 -5.04 6.53 -9.92
N PRO A 86 -3.74 6.24 -9.68
CA PRO A 86 -3.30 5.69 -8.41
C PRO A 86 -3.76 6.55 -7.23
N VAL A 87 -4.04 5.89 -6.10
CA VAL A 87 -4.49 6.52 -4.87
C VAL A 87 -3.43 6.32 -3.80
N TYR A 88 -2.98 7.44 -3.21
CA TYR A 88 -2.02 7.49 -2.13
C TYR A 88 -2.66 8.21 -0.95
N LYS A 89 -2.84 7.54 0.19
CA LYS A 89 -3.46 8.15 1.36
C LYS A 89 -2.75 7.74 2.64
N LYS A 90 -2.56 8.71 3.53
CA LYS A 90 -2.23 8.47 4.93
C LYS A 90 -3.53 8.30 5.72
N LEU A 91 -3.57 7.34 6.63
CA LEU A 91 -4.76 6.97 7.40
C LEU A 91 -4.42 6.98 8.89
N GLU A 92 -5.29 7.58 9.69
CA GLU A 92 -5.18 7.59 11.16
C GLU A 92 -5.63 6.26 11.77
N ASN A 93 -6.66 5.65 11.18
CA ASN A 93 -7.19 4.36 11.55
C ASN A 93 -7.73 3.62 10.33
N ILE A 94 -7.95 2.31 10.49
CA ILE A 94 -8.61 1.45 9.51
C ILE A 94 -9.49 0.45 10.26
N THR A 95 -10.60 0.08 9.65
CA THR A 95 -11.53 -0.92 10.19
C THR A 95 -11.44 -2.23 9.40
N LYS A 96 -11.75 -3.34 10.07
CA LYS A 96 -11.86 -4.66 9.42
C LYS A 96 -12.80 -4.64 8.21
N LYS A 97 -13.94 -3.95 8.33
CA LYS A 97 -14.93 -3.84 7.26
C LYS A 97 -14.37 -3.12 6.02
N GLU A 98 -13.55 -2.08 6.19
CA GLU A 98 -12.92 -1.40 5.05
C GLU A 98 -11.94 -2.31 4.32
N ILE A 99 -11.15 -3.08 5.07
CA ILE A 99 -10.20 -4.05 4.49
C ILE A 99 -10.97 -5.10 3.69
N GLU A 100 -11.99 -5.73 4.28
CA GLU A 100 -12.78 -6.78 3.64
C GLU A 100 -13.57 -6.29 2.41
N ASN A 101 -13.90 -5.00 2.35
CA ASN A 101 -14.60 -4.41 1.21
C ASN A 101 -13.68 -4.02 0.05
N ILE A 102 -12.41 -3.69 0.33
CA ILE A 102 -11.47 -3.14 -0.66
C ILE A 102 -10.46 -4.19 -1.13
N ILE A 103 -9.95 -4.99 -0.21
CA ILE A 103 -8.94 -6.02 -0.50
C ILE A 103 -9.65 -7.29 -0.93
N TRP A 104 -9.37 -7.75 -2.15
CA TRP A 104 -9.83 -9.04 -2.66
C TRP A 104 -8.85 -10.17 -2.35
N GLY A 105 -7.57 -9.83 -2.12
CA GLY A 105 -6.55 -10.80 -1.74
C GLY A 105 -6.52 -11.11 -0.24
N LYS A 106 -5.49 -11.86 0.17
CA LYS A 106 -5.27 -12.27 1.56
C LYS A 106 -3.82 -12.12 2.01
N GLU A 107 -3.09 -11.17 1.42
CA GLU A 107 -1.69 -10.93 1.77
C GLU A 107 -1.53 -9.93 2.92
N GLY A 108 -0.48 -10.10 3.72
CA GLY A 108 -0.20 -9.24 4.87
C GLY A 108 -0.57 -9.84 6.23
N THR A 109 -0.24 -9.10 7.30
CA THR A 109 -0.36 -9.59 8.68
C THR A 109 -1.79 -9.77 9.16
N PHE A 110 -2.75 -8.99 8.63
CA PHE A 110 -4.16 -9.03 9.01
C PHE A 110 -4.80 -10.41 8.75
N PHE A 111 -4.39 -11.08 7.66
CA PHE A 111 -4.92 -12.39 7.27
C PHE A 111 -4.11 -13.57 7.82
N LYS A 112 -2.95 -13.31 8.42
CA LYS A 112 -2.05 -14.35 8.95
C LYS A 112 -2.32 -14.69 10.42
N THR A 113 -3.21 -13.95 11.08
CA THR A 113 -3.75 -14.30 12.40
C THR A 113 -4.91 -15.28 12.25
N ASP A 114 -4.59 -16.51 11.88
CA ASP A 114 -5.37 -17.70 12.24
C ASP A 114 -4.36 -18.84 12.45
N TYR A 115 -4.67 -19.70 13.43
CA TYR A 115 -3.86 -20.77 14.06
C TYR A 115 -3.08 -20.35 15.32
N CYS A 116 -3.77 -20.51 16.46
CA CYS A 116 -3.18 -20.99 17.71
C CYS A 116 -2.41 -22.30 17.50
#